data_AF-A0A1R0MYL5-F1
#
_entry.id   AF-A0A1R0MYL5-F1
#
_cell.length_a   1.000
_cell.length_b   1.000
_cell.length_c   1.000
_cell.angle_alpha   90.00
_cell.angle_beta   90.00
_cell.angle_gamma   90.00
#
_symmetry.space_group_name_H-M   'P 1'
#
loop_
_entity.id
_entity.type
_entity.pdbx_description
1 polymer ?
#
loop_
_entity_poly.entity_id
_entity_poly.type
_entity_poly.pdbx_seq_one_letter_code
_entity_poly.pdbx_strand_id
1 'polypeptide(L)'
;MASVNQFAYVPGTNTYKFAYGGSIPNMPVVNMPADTNWLRWAMLNDGEYYRMYFFKGSTANTLYQAAFNPATGAYEFGYNSIKELQITGAPADADASSLAMLYDSSTKTYRLYLRRLGAPTVLYQFGFNRETSRYEYGYNSIPTLNVVKAPGDTDWHRWSMLFDGSAYRLYAFKVGSTDTFYQFAYNRQTNQYEYGFDSIPVLSLVDIPANSNLTSMAMLFGQGDYRLYFQTL
;
A
#
# COMPACT_ATOMS: atom_id res chain seq x y z
N MET A 1 1.30 -6.38 -21.10
CA MET A 1 1.44 -7.43 -20.05
C MET A 1 1.37 -6.71 -18.72
N ALA A 2 0.66 -7.25 -17.73
CA ALA A 2 0.58 -6.60 -16.43
C ALA A 2 1.96 -6.54 -15.78
N SER A 3 2.35 -5.36 -15.30
CA SER A 3 3.65 -5.13 -14.68
C SER A 3 3.58 -3.90 -13.77
N VAL A 4 4.61 -3.70 -12.95
CA VAL A 4 4.78 -2.52 -12.10
C VAL A 4 6.10 -1.82 -12.36
N ASN A 5 6.06 -0.50 -12.49
CA ASN A 5 7.22 0.39 -12.50
C ASN A 5 7.62 0.73 -11.06
N GLN A 6 8.91 0.63 -10.75
CA GLN A 6 9.43 0.89 -9.40
C GLN A 6 10.22 2.21 -9.33
N PHE A 7 9.97 2.94 -8.26
CA PHE A 7 10.65 4.16 -7.88
C PHE A 7 11.31 3.97 -6.51
N ALA A 8 12.33 4.77 -6.25
CA ALA A 8 13.07 4.75 -4.99
C ALA A 8 13.23 6.16 -4.45
N TYR A 9 13.10 6.30 -3.13
CA TYR A 9 13.41 7.55 -2.47
C TYR A 9 14.89 7.89 -2.62
N VAL A 10 15.19 9.16 -2.91
CA VAL A 10 16.56 9.67 -3.02
C VAL A 10 16.96 10.29 -1.67
N PRO A 11 17.92 9.69 -0.92
CA PRO A 11 18.31 10.17 0.40
C PRO A 11 18.74 11.64 0.41
N GLY A 12 18.35 12.37 1.45
CA GLY A 12 18.67 13.80 1.60
C GLY A 12 17.81 14.74 0.74
N THR A 13 16.77 14.22 0.08
CA THR A 13 15.86 15.00 -0.77
C THR A 13 14.40 14.70 -0.41
N ASN A 14 13.44 15.34 -1.07
CA ASN A 14 12.02 14.98 -0.96
C ASN A 14 11.51 14.25 -2.21
N THR A 15 12.37 13.48 -2.87
CA THR A 15 12.10 12.96 -4.22
C THR A 15 12.13 11.44 -4.27
N TYR A 16 11.18 10.85 -4.99
CA TYR A 16 11.24 9.49 -5.50
C TYR A 16 11.61 9.52 -6.98
N LYS A 17 12.58 8.72 -7.37
CA LYS A 17 13.08 8.65 -8.75
C LYS A 17 12.89 7.26 -9.33
N PHE A 18 12.42 7.21 -10.57
CA PHE A 18 12.30 5.96 -11.32
C PHE A 18 13.66 5.30 -11.53
N ALA A 19 13.72 3.97 -11.44
CA ALA A 19 14.93 3.20 -11.73
C ALA A 19 16.19 3.63 -10.91
N TYR A 20 16.01 4.22 -9.72
CA TYR A 20 17.09 4.68 -8.85
C TYR A 20 17.46 3.68 -7.74
N GLY A 21 18.73 3.70 -7.30
CA GLY A 21 19.15 3.04 -6.05
C GLY A 21 18.86 1.54 -6.02
N GLY A 22 19.19 0.82 -7.10
CA GLY A 22 18.97 -0.63 -7.19
C GLY A 22 17.51 -1.05 -7.38
N SER A 23 16.60 -0.13 -7.67
CA SER A 23 15.23 -0.52 -8.08
C SER A 23 15.25 -1.28 -9.40
N ILE A 24 14.42 -2.31 -9.50
CA ILE A 24 14.14 -3.02 -10.75
C ILE A 24 13.15 -2.16 -11.54
N PRO A 25 13.52 -1.62 -12.72
CA PRO A 25 12.72 -0.61 -13.41
C PRO A 25 11.28 -1.06 -13.69
N ASN A 26 11.11 -2.31 -14.11
CA ASN A 26 9.80 -2.88 -14.39
C ASN A 26 9.78 -4.36 -14.01
N MET A 27 8.71 -4.79 -13.34
CA MET A 27 8.53 -6.17 -12.88
C MET A 27 7.19 -6.72 -13.39
N PRO A 28 7.17 -7.82 -14.16
CA PRO A 28 5.93 -8.47 -14.57
C PRO A 28 5.11 -8.97 -13.39
N VAL A 29 3.79 -9.00 -13.56
CA VAL A 29 2.84 -9.68 -12.68
C VAL A 29 2.16 -10.78 -13.49
N VAL A 30 2.38 -12.04 -13.11
CA VAL A 30 2.03 -13.20 -13.95
C VAL A 30 1.21 -14.23 -13.19
N ASN A 31 0.53 -15.09 -13.96
CA ASN A 31 -0.30 -16.20 -13.47
C ASN A 31 -1.47 -15.78 -12.56
N MET A 32 -1.84 -14.50 -12.57
CA MET A 32 -2.99 -13.99 -11.83
C MET A 32 -4.31 -14.57 -12.41
N PRO A 33 -5.31 -14.88 -11.55
CA PRO A 33 -6.63 -15.31 -12.01
C PRO A 33 -7.30 -14.31 -12.95
N ALA A 34 -8.13 -14.80 -13.87
CA ALA A 34 -8.75 -13.99 -14.92
C ALA A 34 -9.67 -12.87 -14.39
N ASP A 35 -10.26 -13.07 -13.21
CA ASP A 35 -11.11 -12.10 -12.53
C ASP A 35 -10.33 -11.17 -11.58
N THR A 36 -8.99 -11.12 -11.66
CA THR A 36 -8.17 -10.18 -10.87
C THR A 36 -8.59 -8.74 -11.11
N ASN A 37 -8.90 -8.00 -10.04
CA ASN A 37 -9.20 -6.59 -10.12
C ASN A 37 -7.93 -5.74 -10.04
N TRP A 38 -7.39 -5.39 -11.21
CA TRP A 38 -6.15 -4.62 -11.35
C TRP A 38 -6.22 -3.20 -10.77
N LEU A 39 -7.42 -2.63 -10.61
CA LEU A 39 -7.60 -1.29 -10.05
C LEU A 39 -7.55 -1.26 -8.51
N ARG A 40 -7.80 -2.39 -7.86
CA ARG A 40 -7.93 -2.48 -6.39
C ARG A 40 -6.83 -3.36 -5.83
N TRP A 41 -5.66 -2.75 -5.63
CA TRP A 41 -4.44 -3.46 -5.29
C TRP A 41 -3.62 -2.73 -4.23
N ALA A 42 -2.75 -3.48 -3.56
CA ALA A 42 -1.80 -2.97 -2.58
C ALA A 42 -0.54 -3.84 -2.55
N MET A 43 0.48 -3.36 -1.85
CA MET A 43 1.71 -4.11 -1.63
C MET A 43 2.12 -4.03 -0.16
N LEU A 44 2.89 -5.01 0.28
CA LEU A 44 3.72 -4.91 1.49
C LEU A 44 4.98 -5.75 1.32
N ASN A 45 5.97 -5.52 2.15
CA ASN A 45 7.11 -6.41 2.33
C ASN A 45 7.03 -6.99 3.74
N ASP A 46 6.97 -8.31 3.86
CA ASP A 46 6.84 -9.01 5.15
C ASP A 46 8.17 -9.35 5.82
N GLY A 47 9.27 -8.82 5.27
CA GLY A 47 10.64 -9.11 5.70
C GLY A 47 11.27 -10.31 5.00
N GLU A 48 10.49 -11.12 4.29
CA GLU A 48 10.98 -12.24 3.48
C GLU A 48 10.65 -12.06 1.99
N TYR A 49 9.42 -11.67 1.69
CA TYR A 49 8.92 -11.45 0.33
C TYR A 49 8.25 -10.10 0.17
N TYR A 50 8.47 -9.51 -1.01
CA TYR A 50 7.62 -8.43 -1.53
C TYR A 50 6.34 -9.05 -2.06
N ARG A 51 5.19 -8.58 -1.56
CA ARG A 51 3.88 -9.15 -1.86
C ARG A 51 2.98 -8.14 -2.53
N MET A 52 2.16 -8.61 -3.45
CA MET A 52 1.07 -7.87 -4.06
C MET A 52 -0.27 -8.51 -3.70
N TYR A 53 -1.27 -7.68 -3.53
CA TYR A 53 -2.63 -8.07 -3.20
C TYR A 53 -3.59 -7.41 -4.17
N PHE A 54 -4.60 -8.15 -4.61
CA PHE A 54 -5.62 -7.66 -5.55
C PHE A 54 -6.98 -8.17 -5.11
N PHE A 55 -8.03 -7.37 -5.23
CA PHE A 55 -9.37 -7.92 -5.03
C PHE A 55 -9.74 -8.94 -6.11
N LYS A 56 -10.47 -9.97 -5.70
CA LYS A 56 -11.12 -10.94 -6.60
C LYS A 56 -12.40 -10.33 -7.19
N GLY A 57 -12.43 -10.13 -8.50
CA GLY A 57 -13.58 -9.63 -9.25
C GLY A 57 -14.17 -8.34 -8.66
N SER A 58 -15.48 -8.38 -8.41
CA SER A 58 -16.25 -7.32 -7.75
C SER A 58 -16.41 -7.54 -6.24
N THR A 59 -15.80 -8.57 -5.65
CA THR A 59 -15.94 -8.85 -4.21
C THR A 59 -15.38 -7.70 -3.37
N ALA A 60 -15.93 -7.51 -2.18
CA ALA A 60 -15.45 -6.53 -1.21
C ALA A 60 -14.58 -7.15 -0.10
N ASN A 61 -14.35 -8.46 -0.15
CA ASN A 61 -13.79 -9.20 0.99
C ASN A 61 -12.79 -10.30 0.61
N THR A 62 -12.51 -10.53 -0.67
CA THR A 62 -11.56 -11.58 -1.08
C THR A 62 -10.40 -10.96 -1.83
N LEU A 63 -9.18 -11.31 -1.40
CA LEU A 63 -7.93 -10.86 -2.02
C LEU A 63 -7.16 -12.05 -2.62
N TYR A 64 -6.62 -11.86 -3.82
CA TYR A 64 -5.55 -12.67 -4.38
C TYR A 64 -4.19 -12.16 -3.91
N GLN A 65 -3.26 -13.09 -3.71
CA GLN A 65 -1.89 -12.76 -3.30
C GLN A 65 -0.86 -13.30 -4.31
N ALA A 66 0.09 -12.45 -4.66
CA ALA A 66 1.29 -12.79 -5.39
C ALA A 66 2.53 -12.37 -4.59
N ALA A 67 3.66 -13.02 -4.81
CA ALA A 67 4.94 -12.59 -4.25
C ALA A 67 6.02 -12.55 -5.33
N PHE A 68 7.03 -11.70 -5.12
CA PHE A 68 8.16 -11.58 -6.01
C PHE A 68 9.03 -12.85 -5.97
N ASN A 69 9.21 -13.49 -7.12
CA ASN A 69 10.11 -14.61 -7.31
C ASN A 69 11.43 -14.11 -7.89
N PRO A 70 12.53 -14.06 -7.12
CA PRO A 70 13.81 -13.56 -7.61
C PRO A 70 14.42 -14.43 -8.72
N ALA A 71 14.02 -15.71 -8.84
CA ALA A 71 14.52 -16.60 -9.89
C ALA A 71 13.96 -16.25 -11.27
N THR A 72 12.78 -15.63 -11.33
CA THR A 72 12.10 -15.25 -12.59
C THR A 72 12.03 -13.74 -12.78
N GLY A 73 12.25 -12.96 -11.73
CA GLY A 73 12.13 -11.50 -11.74
C GLY A 73 10.69 -11.00 -11.83
N ALA A 74 9.70 -11.81 -11.43
CA ALA A 74 8.27 -11.49 -11.55
C ALA A 74 7.52 -11.66 -10.22
N TYR A 75 6.41 -10.93 -10.08
CA TYR A 75 5.39 -11.24 -9.08
C TYR A 75 4.52 -12.38 -9.58
N GLU A 76 4.48 -13.48 -8.85
CA GLU A 76 3.80 -14.71 -9.24
C GLU A 76 2.66 -15.03 -8.29
N PHE A 77 1.46 -15.26 -8.84
CA PHE A 77 0.30 -15.68 -8.06
C PHE A 77 0.57 -16.98 -7.29
N GLY A 78 0.34 -16.95 -5.98
CA GLY A 78 0.50 -18.12 -5.11
C GLY A 78 1.96 -18.53 -4.82
N TYR A 79 2.96 -17.87 -5.40
CA TYR A 79 4.37 -18.10 -5.03
C TYR A 79 4.59 -17.67 -3.57
N ASN A 80 4.99 -18.59 -2.70
CA ASN A 80 5.17 -18.38 -1.26
C ASN A 80 4.04 -17.56 -0.59
N SER A 81 2.80 -17.78 -1.04
CA SER A 81 1.65 -16.93 -0.75
C SER A 81 0.39 -17.76 -0.48
N ILE A 82 -0.53 -17.20 0.31
CA ILE A 82 -1.90 -17.70 0.46
C ILE A 82 -2.69 -17.20 -0.74
N LYS A 83 -3.11 -18.12 -1.62
CA LYS A 83 -3.74 -17.77 -2.91
C LYS A 83 -4.97 -16.87 -2.75
N GLU A 84 -5.87 -17.21 -1.81
CA GLU A 84 -7.07 -16.42 -1.52
C GLU A 84 -7.13 -16.07 -0.03
N LEU A 85 -7.22 -14.79 0.28
CA LEU A 85 -7.32 -14.25 1.64
C LEU A 85 -8.70 -13.61 1.83
N GLN A 86 -9.32 -13.89 2.96
CA GLN A 86 -10.61 -13.30 3.32
C GLN A 86 -10.43 -12.10 4.26
N ILE A 87 -11.25 -11.07 4.06
CA ILE A 87 -11.45 -9.94 4.95
C ILE A 87 -12.80 -10.15 5.65
N THR A 88 -12.81 -10.14 6.98
CA THR A 88 -14.02 -10.44 7.76
C THR A 88 -14.29 -9.40 8.84
N GLY A 89 -15.57 -9.21 9.16
CA GLY A 89 -16.00 -8.26 10.19
C GLY A 89 -15.91 -6.79 9.79
N ALA A 90 -15.72 -6.50 8.50
CA ALA A 90 -15.67 -5.13 8.01
C ALA A 90 -16.99 -4.39 8.34
N PRO A 91 -16.93 -3.14 8.83
CA PRO A 91 -18.10 -2.28 8.94
C PRO A 91 -18.85 -2.15 7.61
N ALA A 92 -20.17 -1.95 7.67
CA ALA A 92 -21.03 -1.87 6.47
C ALA A 92 -20.70 -0.69 5.54
N ASP A 93 -20.07 0.35 6.08
CA ASP A 93 -19.60 1.54 5.38
C ASP A 93 -18.10 1.52 5.08
N ALA A 94 -17.45 0.35 5.12
CA ALA A 94 -16.08 0.20 4.65
C ALA A 94 -16.00 0.37 3.12
N ASP A 95 -15.10 1.23 2.66
CA ASP A 95 -14.83 1.50 1.25
C ASP A 95 -13.80 0.50 0.70
N ALA A 96 -14.30 -0.54 0.02
CA ALA A 96 -13.48 -1.54 -0.65
C ALA A 96 -13.09 -1.15 -2.09
N SER A 97 -13.21 0.12 -2.49
CA SER A 97 -12.72 0.62 -3.79
C SER A 97 -11.20 0.71 -3.87
N SER A 98 -10.52 0.69 -2.72
CA SER A 98 -9.06 0.73 -2.60
C SER A 98 -8.66 0.18 -1.23
N LEU A 99 -7.42 -0.28 -1.09
CA LEU A 99 -6.89 -0.73 0.20
C LEU A 99 -5.43 -0.30 0.34
N ALA A 100 -4.95 -0.25 1.58
CA ALA A 100 -3.53 -0.19 1.89
C ALA A 100 -3.16 -1.32 2.84
N MET A 101 -1.92 -1.77 2.78
CA MET A 101 -1.42 -2.83 3.64
C MET A 101 -0.01 -2.51 4.10
N LEU A 102 0.36 -3.00 5.28
CA LEU A 102 1.73 -2.92 5.77
C LEU A 102 2.05 -4.13 6.64
N TYR A 103 3.34 -4.35 6.84
CA TYR A 103 3.85 -5.30 7.80
C TYR A 103 4.73 -4.58 8.81
N ASP A 104 4.43 -4.78 10.09
CA ASP A 104 5.23 -4.29 11.19
C ASP A 104 6.23 -5.37 11.59
N SER A 105 7.49 -5.18 11.19
CA SER A 105 8.58 -6.11 11.47
C SER A 105 8.92 -6.22 12.97
N SER A 106 8.60 -5.21 13.78
CA SER A 106 8.88 -5.21 15.21
C SER A 106 7.93 -6.15 15.98
N THR A 107 6.67 -6.22 15.53
CA THR A 107 5.64 -7.08 16.14
C THR A 107 5.32 -8.31 15.30
N LYS A 108 5.89 -8.42 14.10
CA LYS A 108 5.60 -9.44 13.09
C LYS A 108 4.10 -9.50 12.72
N THR A 109 3.45 -8.34 12.66
CA THR A 109 2.01 -8.23 12.38
C THR A 109 1.73 -7.68 10.99
N TYR A 110 0.73 -8.26 10.33
CA TYR A 110 0.23 -7.77 9.05
C TYR A 110 -1.03 -6.94 9.29
N ARG A 111 -1.11 -5.80 8.62
CA ARG A 111 -2.25 -4.88 8.74
C ARG A 111 -2.81 -4.57 7.37
N LEU A 112 -4.14 -4.58 7.28
CA LEU A 112 -4.90 -4.10 6.15
C LEU A 112 -5.75 -2.93 6.58
N TYR A 113 -5.93 -1.96 5.67
CA TYR A 113 -6.70 -0.76 5.92
C TYR A 113 -7.69 -0.55 4.78
N LEU A 114 -8.94 -0.28 5.16
CA LEU A 114 -9.97 0.26 4.27
C LEU A 114 -10.35 1.65 4.77
N ARG A 115 -10.70 2.54 3.85
CA ARG A 115 -11.27 3.84 4.21
C ARG A 115 -12.75 3.68 4.57
N ARG A 116 -13.35 4.68 5.20
CA ARG A 116 -14.80 4.77 5.37
C ARG A 116 -15.43 5.48 4.17
N LEU A 117 -16.54 4.94 3.66
CA LEU A 117 -17.33 5.56 2.59
C LEU A 117 -17.83 6.94 3.03
N GLY A 118 -17.61 7.95 2.19
CA GLY A 118 -17.98 9.35 2.47
C GLY A 118 -17.12 10.07 3.51
N ALA A 119 -16.18 9.38 4.18
CA ALA A 119 -15.28 9.96 5.18
C ALA A 119 -13.87 9.37 5.03
N PRO A 120 -13.14 9.72 3.95
CA PRO A 120 -11.90 9.04 3.58
C PRO A 120 -10.73 9.26 4.57
N THR A 121 -10.86 10.19 5.51
CA THR A 121 -9.93 10.40 6.62
C THR A 121 -10.16 9.46 7.82
N VAL A 122 -11.15 8.58 7.74
CA VAL A 122 -11.38 7.52 8.73
C VAL A 122 -10.97 6.18 8.12
N LEU A 123 -10.07 5.47 8.80
CA LEU A 123 -9.53 4.19 8.37
C LEU A 123 -9.99 3.08 9.31
N TYR A 124 -10.49 1.98 8.73
CA TYR A 124 -10.73 0.73 9.42
C TYR A 124 -9.50 -0.16 9.30
N GLN A 125 -8.97 -0.62 10.43
CA GLN A 125 -7.81 -1.50 10.50
C GLN A 125 -8.23 -2.95 10.74
N PHE A 126 -7.56 -3.85 10.03
CA PHE A 126 -7.73 -5.29 10.12
C PHE A 126 -6.37 -5.91 10.42
N GLY A 127 -6.31 -6.84 11.37
CA GLY A 127 -5.12 -7.63 11.62
C GLY A 127 -5.23 -9.01 10.99
N PHE A 128 -4.13 -9.56 10.50
CA PHE A 128 -4.10 -10.94 10.03
C PHE A 128 -4.09 -11.93 11.21
N ASN A 129 -5.15 -12.73 11.32
CA ASN A 129 -5.27 -13.82 12.25
C ASN A 129 -4.73 -15.11 11.62
N ARG A 130 -3.63 -15.64 12.16
CA ARG A 130 -2.96 -16.84 11.64
C ARG A 130 -3.76 -18.12 11.90
N GLU A 131 -4.58 -18.16 12.94
CA GLU A 131 -5.38 -19.34 13.28
C GLU A 131 -6.49 -19.55 12.26
N THR A 132 -7.08 -18.46 11.77
CA THR A 132 -8.17 -18.50 10.78
C THR A 132 -7.66 -18.29 9.35
N SER A 133 -6.43 -17.79 9.18
CA SER A 133 -5.86 -17.33 7.91
C SER A 133 -6.68 -16.21 7.24
N ARG A 134 -7.12 -15.22 8.03
CA ARG A 134 -7.99 -14.11 7.57
C ARG A 134 -7.52 -12.77 8.09
N TYR A 135 -7.88 -11.70 7.38
CA TYR A 135 -7.83 -10.33 7.92
C TYR A 135 -9.13 -10.05 8.67
N GLU A 136 -9.02 -9.77 9.96
CA GLU A 136 -10.16 -9.59 10.86
C GLU A 136 -10.18 -8.15 11.39
N TYR A 137 -11.33 -7.50 11.27
CA TYR A 137 -11.53 -6.12 11.74
C TYR A 137 -11.22 -6.01 13.24
N GLY A 138 -10.31 -5.10 13.61
CA GLY A 138 -9.91 -4.88 15.00
C GLY A 138 -9.11 -6.01 15.66
N TYR A 139 -8.82 -7.12 14.96
CA TYR A 139 -7.98 -8.19 15.52
C TYR A 139 -6.56 -7.70 15.75
N ASN A 140 -6.09 -7.68 17.01
CA ASN A 140 -4.78 -7.16 17.42
C ASN A 140 -4.41 -5.81 16.77
N SER A 141 -5.42 -4.96 16.60
CA SER A 141 -5.33 -3.69 15.87
C SER A 141 -6.17 -2.61 16.55
N ILE A 142 -5.93 -1.35 16.17
CA ILE A 142 -6.78 -0.22 16.54
C ILE A 142 -7.91 -0.19 15.50
N PRO A 143 -9.16 -0.55 15.86
CA PRO A 143 -10.20 -0.81 14.86
C PRO A 143 -10.47 0.38 13.94
N THR A 144 -10.51 1.59 14.51
CA THR A 144 -10.75 2.84 13.76
C THR A 144 -9.65 3.84 14.04
N LEU A 145 -9.06 4.40 12.98
CA LEU A 145 -8.01 5.40 13.01
C LEU A 145 -8.46 6.64 12.25
N ASN A 146 -8.08 7.82 12.73
CA ASN A 146 -8.33 9.08 12.03
C ASN A 146 -7.04 9.61 11.41
N VAL A 147 -7.18 10.25 10.26
CA VAL A 147 -6.16 11.06 9.61
C VAL A 147 -6.56 12.52 9.76
N VAL A 148 -5.68 13.33 10.36
CA VAL A 148 -5.96 14.73 10.68
C VAL A 148 -4.93 15.66 10.08
N LYS A 149 -5.29 16.95 10.00
CA LYS A 149 -4.45 18.02 9.44
C LYS A 149 -4.06 17.81 7.98
N ALA A 150 -4.72 16.89 7.28
CA ALA A 150 -4.49 16.66 5.86
C ALA A 150 -4.75 17.95 5.06
N PRO A 151 -3.89 18.28 4.09
CA PRO A 151 -4.18 19.33 3.13
C PRO A 151 -5.54 19.10 2.46
N GLY A 152 -6.30 20.19 2.22
CA GLY A 152 -7.67 20.12 1.67
C GLY A 152 -7.75 19.56 0.25
N ASP A 153 -6.61 19.49 -0.44
CA ASP A 153 -6.40 18.94 -1.77
C ASP A 153 -5.73 17.55 -1.73
N THR A 154 -5.84 16.83 -0.62
CA THR A 154 -5.40 15.43 -0.54
C THR A 154 -6.32 14.52 -1.36
N ASP A 155 -5.73 13.77 -2.29
CA ASP A 155 -6.39 12.77 -3.11
C ASP A 155 -6.40 11.43 -2.40
N TRP A 156 -7.52 11.14 -1.73
CA TRP A 156 -7.69 9.90 -1.00
C TRP A 156 -7.90 8.67 -1.88
N HIS A 157 -8.08 8.81 -3.20
CA HIS A 157 -8.15 7.64 -4.09
C HIS A 157 -6.77 7.03 -4.35
N ARG A 158 -5.73 7.87 -4.31
CA ARG A 158 -4.33 7.49 -4.57
C ARG A 158 -3.54 7.56 -3.27
N TRP A 159 -3.69 6.52 -2.46
CA TRP A 159 -3.10 6.44 -1.12
C TRP A 159 -2.43 5.10 -0.88
N SER A 160 -1.51 5.07 0.08
CA SER A 160 -0.85 3.83 0.51
C SER A 160 -0.23 3.99 1.90
N MET A 161 0.24 2.90 2.48
CA MET A 161 0.83 2.89 3.82
C MET A 161 2.02 1.94 3.89
N LEU A 162 2.95 2.21 4.80
CA LEU A 162 4.03 1.29 5.14
C LEU A 162 4.46 1.49 6.60
N PHE A 163 5.23 0.54 7.11
CA PHE A 163 5.98 0.70 8.35
C PHE A 163 7.47 0.67 7.99
N ASP A 164 8.22 1.70 8.40
CA ASP A 164 9.62 1.88 8.02
C ASP A 164 10.62 1.32 9.06
N GLY A 165 10.12 0.57 10.05
CA GLY A 165 10.91 0.10 11.19
C GLY A 165 10.83 1.02 12.40
N SER A 166 10.39 2.27 12.24
CA SER A 166 10.27 3.25 13.32
C SER A 166 8.85 3.80 13.43
N ALA A 167 8.26 4.20 12.31
CA ALA A 167 6.96 4.84 12.24
C ALA A 167 6.04 4.18 11.21
N TYR A 168 4.74 4.26 11.47
CA TYR A 168 3.72 3.95 10.47
C TYR A 168 3.49 5.20 9.62
N ARG A 169 3.67 5.05 8.32
CA ARG A 169 3.57 6.12 7.34
C ARG A 169 2.31 5.93 6.50
N LEU A 170 1.61 7.02 6.24
CA LEU A 170 0.56 7.08 5.23
C LEU A 170 0.98 8.07 4.14
N TYR A 171 0.64 7.76 2.91
CA TYR A 171 0.90 8.60 1.75
C TYR A 171 -0.40 8.80 0.98
N ALA A 172 -0.60 9.99 0.44
CA ALA A 172 -1.70 10.27 -0.46
C ALA A 172 -1.31 11.36 -1.47
N PHE A 173 -1.73 11.23 -2.72
CA PHE A 173 -1.41 12.23 -3.74
C PHE A 173 -2.07 13.57 -3.48
N LYS A 174 -1.57 14.61 -4.15
CA LYS A 174 -2.28 15.86 -4.32
C LYS A 174 -3.28 15.76 -5.48
N VAL A 175 -4.51 16.25 -5.30
CA VAL A 175 -5.53 16.34 -6.34
C VAL A 175 -5.01 17.14 -7.54
N GLY A 176 -5.18 16.58 -8.74
CA GLY A 176 -4.73 17.18 -10.01
C GLY A 176 -3.23 17.10 -10.26
N SER A 177 -2.43 16.58 -9.33
CA SER A 177 -1.00 16.36 -9.52
C SER A 177 -0.69 14.92 -9.94
N THR A 178 0.31 14.78 -10.81
CA THR A 178 0.87 13.50 -11.26
C THR A 178 2.15 13.11 -10.54
N ASP A 179 2.76 14.04 -9.80
CA ASP A 179 4.10 13.88 -9.24
C ASP A 179 4.20 14.23 -7.75
N THR A 180 3.23 14.95 -7.19
CA THR A 180 3.29 15.50 -5.84
C THR A 180 2.34 14.75 -4.93
N PHE A 181 2.84 14.37 -3.75
CA PHE A 181 2.08 13.64 -2.76
C PHE A 181 2.53 13.99 -1.34
N TYR A 182 1.65 13.72 -0.38
CA TYR A 182 1.84 14.05 1.02
C TYR A 182 2.24 12.82 1.81
N GLN A 183 3.06 13.01 2.83
CA GLN A 183 3.33 11.99 3.85
C GLN A 183 2.71 12.40 5.19
N PHE A 184 2.23 11.40 5.90
CA PHE A 184 1.68 11.47 7.24
C PHE A 184 2.37 10.44 8.11
N ALA A 185 2.42 10.68 9.41
CA ALA A 185 2.95 9.71 10.36
C ALA A 185 1.94 9.44 11.48
N TYR A 186 1.95 8.21 11.98
CA TYR A 186 1.16 7.85 13.15
C TYR A 186 1.76 8.44 14.44
N ASN A 187 0.99 9.29 15.11
CA ASN A 187 1.35 9.83 16.41
C ASN A 187 0.73 9.00 17.52
N ARG A 188 1.58 8.31 18.29
CA ARG A 188 1.16 7.48 19.43
C ARG A 188 0.52 8.28 20.57
N GLN A 189 0.82 9.57 20.70
CA GLN A 189 0.27 10.41 21.77
C GLN A 189 -1.19 10.79 21.51
N THR A 190 -1.55 11.00 20.25
CA THR A 190 -2.90 11.40 19.84
C THR A 190 -3.71 10.24 19.26
N ASN A 191 -3.06 9.11 18.98
CA ASN A 191 -3.64 7.90 18.38
C ASN A 191 -4.23 8.16 16.98
N GLN A 192 -3.52 8.96 16.17
CA GLN A 192 -3.96 9.43 14.85
C GLN A 192 -2.80 9.47 13.84
N TYR A 193 -3.11 9.41 12.55
CA TYR A 193 -2.18 9.83 11.51
C TYR A 193 -2.24 11.34 11.36
N GLU A 194 -1.08 11.98 11.38
CA GLU A 194 -0.97 13.44 11.34
C GLU A 194 -0.07 13.89 10.20
N TYR A 195 -0.56 14.86 9.42
CA TYR A 195 0.27 15.59 8.47
C TYR A 195 1.23 16.53 9.22
N GLY A 196 2.50 16.54 8.81
CA GLY A 196 3.53 17.40 9.40
C GLY A 196 4.08 16.94 10.75
N PHE A 197 3.54 15.85 11.33
CA PHE A 197 4.16 15.16 12.46
C PHE A 197 5.13 14.12 11.95
N ASP A 198 6.39 14.17 12.40
CA ASP A 198 7.48 13.24 12.04
C ASP A 198 7.56 12.87 10.55
N SER A 199 7.12 13.73 9.64
CA SER A 199 6.92 13.40 8.23
C SER A 199 7.61 14.42 7.33
N ILE A 200 7.97 13.97 6.12
CA ILE A 200 8.37 14.84 5.01
C ILE A 200 7.07 15.32 4.36
N PRO A 201 6.63 16.57 4.61
CA PRO A 201 5.23 16.94 4.34
C PRO A 201 4.88 16.82 2.86
N VAL A 202 5.79 17.23 1.97
CA VAL A 202 5.59 17.18 0.52
C VAL A 202 6.71 16.37 -0.11
N LEU A 203 6.31 15.34 -0.85
CA LEU A 203 7.17 14.49 -1.65
C LEU A 203 6.86 14.68 -3.13
N SER A 204 7.87 14.45 -3.97
CA SER A 204 7.78 14.58 -5.43
C SER A 204 8.27 13.33 -6.14
N LEU A 205 7.82 13.12 -7.37
CA LEU A 205 8.27 12.08 -8.28
C LEU A 205 8.97 12.70 -9.48
N VAL A 206 10.06 12.08 -9.90
CA VAL A 206 10.78 12.46 -11.12
C VAL A 206 11.02 11.26 -12.01
N ASP A 207 11.23 11.53 -13.29
CA ASP A 207 11.50 10.52 -14.32
C ASP A 207 10.39 9.47 -14.46
N ILE A 208 9.12 9.88 -14.25
CA ILE A 208 7.95 9.02 -14.34
C ILE A 208 7.84 8.44 -15.77
N PRO A 209 7.91 7.12 -15.97
CA PRO A 209 7.72 6.53 -17.29
C PRO A 209 6.32 6.81 -17.84
N ALA A 210 6.24 7.13 -19.13
CA ALA A 210 4.98 7.46 -19.81
C ALA A 210 3.93 6.33 -19.77
N ASN A 211 4.35 5.08 -19.57
CA ASN A 211 3.46 3.93 -19.44
C ASN A 211 2.99 3.68 -17.99
N SER A 212 3.26 4.58 -17.04
CA SER A 212 2.82 4.41 -15.65
C SER A 212 1.33 4.76 -15.51
N ASN A 213 0.56 3.86 -14.91
CA ASN A 213 -0.82 4.11 -14.50
C ASN A 213 -0.84 4.93 -13.20
N LEU A 214 -1.00 6.24 -13.32
CA LEU A 214 -0.98 7.18 -12.20
C LEU A 214 -2.28 7.25 -11.40
N THR A 215 -3.25 6.37 -11.66
CA THR A 215 -4.56 6.37 -10.98
C THR A 215 -4.57 5.63 -9.65
N SER A 216 -3.52 4.88 -9.34
CA SER A 216 -3.36 4.12 -8.10
C SER A 216 -1.87 4.00 -7.77
N MET A 217 -1.52 3.76 -6.51
CA MET A 217 -0.13 3.65 -6.08
C MET A 217 0.02 2.57 -5.01
N ALA A 218 1.23 2.06 -4.84
CA ALA A 218 1.60 1.32 -3.64
C ALA A 218 2.95 1.78 -3.11
N MET A 219 3.09 1.78 -1.79
CA MET A 219 4.32 2.10 -1.08
C MET A 219 4.76 0.89 -0.29
N LEU A 220 6.06 0.66 -0.20
CA LEU A 220 6.61 -0.31 0.73
C LEU A 220 7.99 0.14 1.21
N PHE A 221 8.37 -0.39 2.36
CA PHE A 221 9.72 -0.28 2.89
C PHE A 221 10.36 -1.66 2.94
N GLY A 222 11.59 -1.78 2.45
CA GLY A 222 12.30 -3.05 2.40
C GLY A 222 13.77 -2.87 2.16
N GLN A 223 14.58 -3.71 2.83
CA GLN A 223 16.05 -3.67 2.72
C GLN A 223 16.66 -2.29 3.02
N GLY A 224 15.98 -1.48 3.85
CA GLY A 224 16.43 -0.13 4.20
C GLY A 224 15.95 0.98 3.25
N ASP A 225 15.22 0.65 2.19
CA ASP A 225 14.77 1.61 1.19
C ASP A 225 13.25 1.79 1.16
N TYR A 226 12.84 3.03 0.86
CA TYR A 226 11.45 3.34 0.53
C TYR A 226 11.24 3.19 -0.96
N ARG A 227 10.21 2.43 -1.33
CA ARG A 227 9.87 2.15 -2.73
C ARG A 227 8.42 2.57 -3.00
N LEU A 228 8.22 3.17 -4.17
CA LEU A 228 6.90 3.53 -4.72
C LEU A 228 6.68 2.74 -6.01
N TYR A 229 5.44 2.31 -6.24
CA TYR A 229 5.07 1.51 -7.40
C TYR A 229 3.85 2.08 -8.12
N PHE A 230 3.91 2.05 -9.44
CA PHE A 230 2.76 2.20 -10.33
C PHE A 230 2.61 0.94 -11.16
N GLN A 231 1.37 0.49 -11.39
CA GLN A 231 1.13 -0.46 -12.48
C GLN A 231 1.42 0.20 -13.83
N THR A 232 1.68 -0.59 -14.86
CA THR A 232 1.74 -0.09 -16.24
C THR A 232 0.35 -0.04 -16.89
N LEU A 233 0.19 0.85 -17.87
CA LEU A 233 -0.99 0.92 -18.76
C LEU A 233 -1.12 -0.30 -19.68
#